data_AF-A0A1H2MS15-F1
#
_entry.id   AF-A0A1H2MS15-F1
#
_cell.length_a   1.000
_cell.length_b   1.000
_cell.length_c   1.000
_cell.angle_alpha   90.00
_cell.angle_beta   90.00
_cell.angle_gamma   90.00
#
_symmetry.space_group_name_H-M   'P 1'
#
loop_
_entity.id
_entity.type
_entity.pdbx_description
1 polymer ?
#
loop_
_entity_poly.entity_id
_entity_poly.type
_entity_poly.pdbx_seq_one_letter_code
_entity_poly.pdbx_strand_id
1 'polypeptide(L)'
;MLDNAEFFKKEEQQSHSFVYFDQGPPYCELGWKKYRQFNSLINEWLQDFGKVHGVKVYVYEYELIFVEGAFLWGFSFLESDCKKRDELTNLLLSGVMKIIDSFPSMKGRSILNNHSKNFSLHPDLAMHYTGLVLNAEYSLEASYRPPKEKSYEKDDIDLDIFKRPISVVEFKRLIQEHLSISSSSDLSYIHAPDGFFSNKYRANKYLREEFLPVNYFLMKRSIPDHAILELGTEKENFDAKITDDENNQEIIIEVTLGCPKNDYLLHSLASETHDGTFPLKTMAYLKQETDTLAARVTKAIEDKHDKNYQDKRILMVVVPSEYTYQGEEYIIEEVIDEVRDSVKLKKGNFTEIIMLCGKKFFTLF
;
A
#
# COMPACT_ATOMS: atom_id res chain seq x y z
N MET A 1 9.08 -10.64 29.21
CA MET A 1 10.55 -10.50 29.14
C MET A 1 11.02 -11.45 28.06
N LEU A 2 11.71 -10.94 27.06
CA LEU A 2 12.37 -11.74 26.04
C LEU A 2 13.47 -12.60 26.68
N ASP A 3 13.48 -13.90 26.40
CA ASP A 3 14.62 -14.75 26.77
C ASP A 3 15.77 -14.42 25.82
N ASN A 4 16.78 -13.72 26.35
CA ASN A 4 17.97 -13.35 25.58
C ASN A 4 18.66 -14.57 24.95
N ALA A 5 18.65 -15.73 25.63
CA ALA A 5 19.26 -16.94 25.08
C ALA A 5 18.49 -17.47 23.87
N GLU A 6 17.16 -17.38 23.90
CA GLU A 6 16.31 -17.74 22.75
C GLU A 6 16.55 -16.80 21.57
N PHE A 7 16.64 -15.49 21.83
CA PHE A 7 16.94 -14.49 20.80
C PHE A 7 18.25 -14.79 20.08
N PHE A 8 19.36 -14.93 20.82
CA PHE A 8 20.68 -15.16 20.21
C PHE A 8 20.74 -16.49 19.45
N LYS A 9 20.06 -17.52 19.96
CA LYS A 9 19.95 -18.80 19.25
C LYS A 9 19.22 -18.67 17.91
N LYS A 10 18.13 -17.88 17.87
CA LYS A 10 17.41 -17.60 16.63
C LYS A 10 18.26 -16.76 15.68
N GLU A 11 18.90 -15.69 16.19
CA GLU A 11 19.75 -14.79 15.41
C GLU A 11 20.92 -15.51 14.74
N GLU A 12 21.50 -16.50 15.41
CA GLU A 12 22.61 -17.29 14.88
C GLU A 12 22.23 -18.07 13.59
N GLN A 13 20.96 -18.31 13.33
CA GLN A 13 20.52 -19.05 12.14
C GLN A 13 20.04 -18.13 11.01
N GLN A 14 20.26 -16.81 11.17
CA GLN A 14 19.66 -15.79 10.31
C GLN A 14 20.73 -14.83 9.82
N SER A 15 20.67 -14.47 8.54
CA SER A 15 21.46 -13.38 7.99
C SER A 15 20.53 -12.24 7.63
N HIS A 16 20.78 -11.06 8.19
CA HIS A 16 20.05 -9.83 7.90
C HIS A 16 21.03 -8.76 7.43
N SER A 17 20.84 -8.32 6.19
CA SER A 17 21.68 -7.33 5.54
C SER A 17 20.85 -6.14 5.09
N PHE A 18 21.35 -4.92 5.29
CA PHE A 18 20.62 -3.69 5.06
C PHE A 18 21.42 -2.72 4.19
N VAL A 19 20.79 -2.20 3.15
CA VAL A 19 21.26 -1.05 2.38
C VAL A 19 20.49 0.17 2.87
N TYR A 20 21.20 1.21 3.27
CA TYR A 20 20.58 2.47 3.69
C TYR A 20 20.31 3.38 2.49
N PHE A 21 19.14 4.03 2.47
CA PHE A 21 18.72 5.08 1.56
C PHE A 21 18.24 6.28 2.38
N ASP A 22 18.69 7.48 2.05
CA ASP A 22 18.40 8.73 2.78
C ASP A 22 17.34 9.60 2.10
N GLN A 23 16.84 9.19 0.94
CA GLN A 23 15.88 9.94 0.15
C GLN A 23 14.72 9.07 -0.33
N GLY A 24 14.21 8.24 0.57
CA GLY A 24 13.12 7.33 0.28
C GLY A 24 13.57 5.91 -0.09
N PRO A 25 12.61 5.07 -0.50
CA PRO A 25 12.91 3.79 -1.12
C PRO A 25 13.70 3.95 -2.44
N PRO A 26 14.32 2.89 -2.98
CA PRO A 26 15.28 3.02 -4.08
C PRO A 26 14.72 3.67 -5.36
N TYR A 27 13.41 3.60 -5.58
CA TYR A 27 12.78 4.26 -6.73
C TYR A 27 12.78 5.79 -6.64
N CYS A 28 12.83 6.38 -5.45
CA CYS A 28 12.93 7.83 -5.28
C CYS A 28 14.29 8.40 -5.72
N GLU A 29 15.37 7.61 -5.61
CA GLU A 29 16.69 8.03 -6.06
C GLU A 29 17.00 7.63 -7.51
N LEU A 30 16.45 6.50 -7.96
CA LEU A 30 16.69 5.97 -9.30
C LEU A 30 15.73 6.54 -10.35
N GLY A 31 14.53 6.93 -9.92
CA GLY A 31 13.34 7.02 -10.75
C GLY A 31 12.82 5.62 -11.15
N TRP A 32 11.51 5.49 -11.32
CA TRP A 32 10.86 4.19 -11.60
C TRP A 32 11.42 3.42 -12.79
N LYS A 33 11.82 4.10 -13.87
CA LYS A 33 12.38 3.44 -15.05
C LYS A 33 13.66 2.68 -14.73
N LYS A 34 14.62 3.30 -14.04
CA LYS A 34 15.86 2.63 -13.63
C LYS A 34 15.61 1.66 -12.49
N TYR A 35 14.69 1.98 -11.59
CA TYR A 35 14.27 1.07 -10.53
C TYR A 35 13.73 -0.25 -11.07
N ARG A 36 12.89 -0.25 -12.11
CA ARG A 36 12.41 -1.50 -12.74
C ARG A 36 13.57 -2.36 -13.25
N GLN A 37 14.56 -1.74 -13.87
CA GLN A 37 15.75 -2.44 -14.35
C GLN A 37 16.55 -3.02 -13.18
N PHE A 38 16.78 -2.22 -12.14
CA PHE A 38 17.45 -2.62 -10.92
C PHE A 38 16.75 -3.78 -10.22
N ASN A 39 15.44 -3.65 -9.97
CA ASN A 39 14.62 -4.66 -9.32
C ASN A 39 14.57 -5.95 -10.16
N SER A 40 14.52 -5.86 -11.50
CA SER A 40 14.61 -7.02 -12.38
C SER A 40 15.95 -7.75 -12.22
N LEU A 41 17.07 -7.03 -12.27
CA LEU A 41 18.42 -7.61 -12.13
C LEU A 41 18.61 -8.25 -10.76
N ILE A 42 18.16 -7.59 -9.70
CA ILE A 42 18.23 -8.10 -8.32
C ILE A 42 17.38 -9.36 -8.18
N ASN A 43 16.13 -9.35 -8.63
CA ASN A 43 15.25 -10.51 -8.50
C ASN A 43 15.73 -11.71 -9.32
N GLU A 44 16.20 -11.49 -10.55
CA GLU A 44 16.78 -12.55 -11.39
C GLU A 44 18.01 -13.18 -10.71
N TRP A 45 18.93 -12.33 -10.23
CA TRP A 45 20.13 -12.80 -9.57
C TRP A 45 19.83 -13.52 -8.24
N LEU A 46 18.90 -13.01 -7.42
CA LEU A 46 18.49 -13.65 -6.18
C LEU A 46 17.79 -14.99 -6.42
N GLN A 47 16.99 -15.09 -7.48
CA GLN A 47 16.36 -16.33 -7.88
C GLN A 47 17.41 -17.39 -8.24
N ASP A 48 18.43 -17.02 -9.00
CA ASP A 48 19.50 -17.94 -9.38
C ASP A 48 20.42 -18.27 -8.20
N PHE A 49 20.75 -17.30 -7.36
CA PHE A 49 21.44 -17.53 -6.08
C PHE A 49 20.69 -18.58 -5.25
N GLY A 50 19.37 -18.42 -5.12
CA GLY A 50 18.56 -19.37 -4.37
C GLY A 50 18.48 -20.76 -4.99
N LYS A 51 18.42 -20.87 -6.32
CA LYS A 51 18.50 -22.17 -7.02
C LYS A 51 19.84 -22.86 -6.81
N VAL A 52 20.95 -22.13 -6.88
CA VAL A 52 22.30 -22.68 -6.78
C VAL A 52 22.63 -23.10 -5.36
N HIS A 53 22.25 -22.30 -4.37
CA HIS A 53 22.66 -22.48 -2.98
C HIS A 53 21.59 -23.12 -2.08
N GLY A 54 20.37 -23.30 -2.60
CA GLY A 54 19.27 -23.91 -1.87
C GLY A 54 18.72 -23.04 -0.74
N VAL A 55 18.80 -21.72 -0.86
CA VAL A 55 18.31 -20.77 0.15
C VAL A 55 17.33 -19.77 -0.48
N LYS A 56 16.29 -19.38 0.25
CA LYS A 56 15.37 -18.33 -0.18
C LYS A 56 15.80 -17.01 0.47
N VAL A 57 16.11 -16.03 -0.36
CA VAL A 57 16.37 -14.66 0.09
C VAL A 57 15.06 -13.87 0.07
N TYR A 58 14.76 -13.23 1.19
CA TYR A 58 13.62 -12.35 1.41
C TYR A 58 14.10 -10.91 1.25
N VAL A 59 13.47 -10.18 0.34
CA VAL A 59 13.74 -8.76 0.09
C VAL A 59 12.58 -7.94 0.62
N TYR A 60 12.85 -6.94 1.45
CA TYR A 60 11.84 -6.08 2.07
C TYR A 60 12.37 -4.65 2.25
N GLU A 61 11.47 -3.73 2.59
CA GLU A 61 11.80 -2.35 2.93
C GLU A 61 11.31 -2.02 4.33
N TYR A 62 12.02 -1.12 4.98
CA TYR A 62 11.64 -0.57 6.28
C TYR A 62 11.94 0.92 6.33
N GLU A 63 10.93 1.72 6.64
CA GLU A 63 11.09 3.14 6.91
C GLU A 63 11.59 3.36 8.34
N LEU A 64 12.66 4.13 8.49
CA LEU A 64 13.16 4.54 9.81
C LEU A 64 12.30 5.72 10.31
N ILE A 65 11.25 5.42 11.07
CA ILE A 65 10.21 6.39 11.49
C ILE A 65 10.78 7.68 12.13
N PHE A 66 11.94 7.61 12.79
CA PHE A 66 12.56 8.76 13.46
C PHE A 66 13.57 9.53 12.60
N VAL A 67 13.80 9.10 11.36
CA VAL A 67 14.70 9.76 10.41
C VAL A 67 13.93 9.97 9.11
N GLU A 68 13.47 11.20 8.89
CA GLU A 68 12.66 11.58 7.74
C GLU A 68 13.33 11.16 6.41
N GLY A 69 12.57 10.47 5.56
CA GLY A 69 13.03 10.00 4.26
C GLY A 69 14.04 8.85 4.32
N ALA A 70 14.36 8.28 5.49
CA ALA A 70 15.33 7.22 5.58
C ALA A 70 14.70 5.82 5.48
N PHE A 71 15.22 5.03 4.56
CA PHE A 71 14.77 3.67 4.28
C PHE A 71 15.91 2.67 4.38
N LEU A 72 15.58 1.49 4.89
CA LEU A 72 16.42 0.31 4.81
C LEU A 72 15.85 -0.62 3.78
N TRP A 73 16.70 -1.03 2.84
CA TRP A 73 16.40 -2.13 1.95
C TRP A 73 17.07 -3.40 2.47
N GLY A 74 16.23 -4.33 2.93
CA GLY A 74 16.64 -5.53 3.64
C GLY A 74 16.76 -6.75 2.73
N PHE A 75 17.83 -7.51 2.91
CA PHE A 75 18.03 -8.84 2.34
C PHE A 75 18.21 -9.80 3.50
N SER A 76 17.37 -10.83 3.58
CA SER A 76 17.46 -11.79 4.67
C SER A 76 17.24 -13.22 4.23
N PHE A 77 17.94 -14.16 4.86
CA PHE A 77 17.72 -15.59 4.64
C PHE A 77 17.99 -16.37 5.94
N LEU A 78 17.51 -17.61 5.97
CA LEU A 78 17.63 -18.51 7.10
C LEU A 78 18.55 -19.68 6.70
N GLU A 79 19.52 -20.00 7.54
CA GLU A 79 20.47 -21.10 7.36
C GLU A 79 20.91 -21.62 8.73
N SER A 80 20.69 -22.91 8.99
CA SER A 80 20.89 -23.50 10.31
C SER A 80 22.37 -23.77 10.62
N ASP A 81 23.21 -23.92 9.59
CA ASP A 81 24.67 -24.01 9.75
C ASP A 81 25.31 -22.62 9.70
N CYS A 82 25.82 -22.15 10.84
CA CYS A 82 26.43 -20.82 10.99
C CYS A 82 27.60 -20.58 10.02
N LYS A 83 28.41 -21.60 9.70
CA LYS A 83 29.54 -21.44 8.76
C LYS A 83 29.03 -21.28 7.35
N LYS A 84 28.02 -22.08 6.97
CA LYS A 84 27.37 -21.96 5.66
C LYS A 84 26.63 -20.62 5.55
N ARG A 85 25.95 -20.16 6.60
CA ARG A 85 25.33 -18.83 6.67
C ARG A 85 26.35 -17.74 6.38
N ASP A 86 27.53 -17.77 7.01
CA ASP A 86 28.57 -16.76 6.79
C ASP A 86 29.12 -16.78 5.37
N GLU A 87 29.38 -17.97 4.82
CA GLU A 87 29.79 -18.13 3.42
C GLU A 87 28.75 -17.54 2.47
N LEU A 88 27.48 -17.94 2.62
CA LEU A 88 26.37 -17.46 1.80
C LEU A 88 26.14 -15.97 1.96
N THR A 89 26.32 -15.41 3.17
CA THR A 89 26.22 -13.97 3.41
C THR A 89 27.27 -13.23 2.59
N ASN A 90 28.53 -13.65 2.60
CA ASN A 90 29.58 -12.99 1.83
C ASN A 90 29.32 -13.03 0.31
N LEU A 91 28.85 -14.18 -0.19
CA LEU A 91 28.45 -14.32 -1.59
C LEU A 91 27.24 -13.43 -1.92
N LEU A 92 26.24 -13.40 -1.03
CA LEU A 92 25.05 -12.57 -1.15
C LEU A 92 25.44 -11.09 -1.29
N LEU A 93 26.21 -10.60 -0.32
CA LEU A 93 26.65 -9.21 -0.25
C LEU A 93 27.48 -8.81 -1.47
N SER A 94 28.40 -9.67 -1.92
CA SER A 94 29.23 -9.40 -3.10
C SER A 94 28.38 -9.25 -4.37
N GLY A 95 27.38 -10.11 -4.55
CA GLY A 95 26.51 -10.06 -5.72
C GLY A 95 25.55 -8.88 -5.71
N VAL A 96 24.89 -8.62 -4.58
CA VAL A 96 24.04 -7.43 -4.40
C VAL A 96 24.84 -6.15 -4.66
N MET A 97 26.05 -6.03 -4.09
CA MET A 97 26.90 -4.87 -4.31
C MET A 97 27.29 -4.66 -5.77
N LYS A 98 27.61 -5.73 -6.51
CA LYS A 98 27.92 -5.60 -7.95
C LYS A 98 26.74 -5.02 -8.74
N ILE A 99 25.52 -5.40 -8.38
CA ILE A 99 24.32 -4.86 -9.03
C ILE A 99 24.11 -3.41 -8.62
N ILE A 100 24.17 -3.10 -7.31
CA ILE A 100 24.07 -1.72 -6.80
C ILE A 100 25.08 -0.79 -7.49
N ASP A 101 26.35 -1.18 -7.57
CA ASP A 101 27.42 -0.39 -8.16
C ASP A 101 27.30 -0.21 -9.68
N SER A 102 26.45 -1.01 -10.36
CA SER A 102 26.15 -0.83 -11.78
C SER A 102 25.24 0.38 -12.04
N PHE A 103 24.58 0.92 -11.00
CA PHE A 103 23.75 2.11 -11.07
C PHE A 103 24.53 3.31 -10.52
N PRO A 104 24.89 4.31 -11.35
CA PRO A 104 25.76 5.41 -10.93
C PRO A 104 25.30 6.19 -9.69
N SER A 105 23.98 6.34 -9.49
CA SER A 105 23.41 7.05 -8.33
C SER A 105 23.51 6.27 -7.01
N MET A 106 23.76 4.96 -7.07
CA MET A 106 23.85 4.09 -5.89
C MET A 106 25.28 3.61 -5.61
N LYS A 107 26.24 4.01 -6.45
CA LYS A 107 27.62 3.54 -6.36
C LYS A 107 28.26 3.94 -5.03
N GLY A 108 28.91 2.97 -4.38
CA GLY A 108 29.61 3.20 -3.11
C GLY A 108 28.71 3.18 -1.87
N ARG A 109 27.43 2.82 -2.01
CA ARG A 109 26.59 2.48 -0.86
C ARG A 109 27.20 1.29 -0.11
N SER A 110 27.07 1.28 1.21
CA SER A 110 27.55 0.18 2.05
C SER A 110 26.40 -0.74 2.41
N ILE A 111 26.68 -2.04 2.53
CA ILE A 111 25.74 -3.01 3.10
C ILE A 111 26.19 -3.33 4.51
N LEU A 112 25.28 -3.17 5.46
CA LEU A 112 25.47 -3.53 6.85
C LEU A 112 24.86 -4.91 7.09
N ASN A 113 25.60 -5.85 7.68
CA ASN A 113 25.09 -7.17 8.04
C ASN A 113 25.16 -7.41 9.55
N ASN A 114 24.17 -8.10 10.10
CA ASN A 114 24.03 -8.36 11.53
C ASN A 114 25.20 -9.13 12.17
N HIS A 115 25.92 -9.95 11.41
CA HIS A 115 27.11 -10.67 11.89
C HIS A 115 28.42 -9.91 11.66
N SER A 116 28.36 -8.68 11.14
CA SER A 116 29.55 -7.86 10.91
C SER A 116 30.06 -7.25 12.21
N LYS A 117 31.39 -7.12 12.36
CA LYS A 117 32.02 -6.53 13.57
C LYS A 117 31.59 -5.09 13.85
N ASN A 118 31.18 -4.37 12.82
CA ASN A 118 30.70 -2.98 12.89
C ASN A 118 29.17 -2.89 12.96
N PHE A 119 28.46 -4.01 13.12
CA PHE A 119 27.02 -3.97 13.33
C PHE A 119 26.71 -3.29 14.65
N SER A 120 25.99 -2.18 14.57
CA SER A 120 25.49 -1.44 15.73
C SER A 120 24.01 -1.21 15.53
N LEU A 121 23.21 -1.66 16.50
CA LEU A 121 21.77 -1.42 16.52
C LEU A 121 21.54 0.01 16.97
N HIS A 122 21.30 0.91 16.01
CA HIS A 122 20.69 2.20 16.32
C HIS A 122 19.36 1.93 17.04
N PRO A 123 18.98 2.71 18.07
CA PRO A 123 17.71 2.52 18.78
C PRO A 123 16.50 2.42 17.85
N ASP A 124 16.51 3.20 16.76
CA ASP A 124 15.43 3.22 15.76
C ASP A 124 15.35 1.93 14.93
N LEU A 125 16.45 1.17 14.81
CA LEU A 125 16.49 -0.13 14.15
C LEU A 125 16.25 -1.28 15.13
N ALA A 126 16.49 -1.07 16.43
CA ALA A 126 16.50 -2.14 17.43
C ALA A 126 15.15 -2.88 17.52
N MET A 127 14.04 -2.15 17.50
CA MET A 127 12.70 -2.75 17.57
C MET A 127 12.39 -3.57 16.32
N HIS A 128 12.64 -3.00 15.13
CA HIS A 128 12.45 -3.69 13.86
C HIS A 128 13.34 -4.94 13.74
N TYR A 129 14.62 -4.81 14.08
CA TYR A 129 15.56 -5.92 14.07
C TYR A 129 15.17 -7.03 15.04
N THR A 130 14.71 -6.66 16.24
CA THR A 130 14.24 -7.63 17.22
C THR A 130 13.03 -8.39 16.68
N GLY A 131 12.07 -7.69 16.09
CA GLY A 131 10.91 -8.29 15.44
C GLY A 131 11.29 -9.21 14.28
N LEU A 132 12.27 -8.82 13.44
CA LEU A 132 12.81 -9.64 12.37
C LEU A 132 13.31 -10.99 12.88
N VAL A 133 14.21 -10.97 13.87
CA VAL A 133 14.85 -12.19 14.39
C VAL A 133 13.84 -13.12 15.05
N LEU A 134 12.94 -12.56 15.86
CA LEU A 134 11.97 -13.35 16.61
C LEU A 134 10.92 -13.97 15.69
N ASN A 135 10.53 -13.23 14.64
CA ASN A 135 9.42 -13.58 13.79
C ASN A 135 9.80 -14.11 12.39
N ALA A 136 11.09 -14.32 12.10
CA ALA A 136 11.56 -14.69 10.76
C ALA A 136 10.93 -15.96 10.18
N GLU A 137 10.67 -16.96 11.03
CA GLU A 137 10.08 -18.23 10.60
C GLU A 137 8.56 -18.15 10.44
N TYR A 138 7.90 -17.21 11.13
CA TYR A 138 6.47 -17.03 11.02
C TYR A 138 6.13 -16.40 9.68
N SER A 139 5.05 -16.90 9.08
CA SER A 139 4.32 -16.19 8.05
C SER A 139 2.93 -16.03 8.61
N LEU A 140 2.40 -14.82 8.52
CA LEU A 140 0.97 -14.66 8.70
C LEU A 140 0.29 -15.35 7.52
N GLU A 141 -0.64 -16.25 7.81
CA GLU A 141 -1.45 -16.84 6.75
C GLU A 141 -2.54 -15.83 6.42
N ALA A 142 -2.32 -15.10 5.34
CA ALA A 142 -3.29 -14.15 4.88
C ALA A 142 -4.55 -14.92 4.41
N SER A 143 -5.48 -15.11 5.33
CA SER A 143 -6.71 -15.85 5.09
C SER A 143 -7.88 -14.95 5.47
N TYR A 144 -8.58 -14.46 4.44
CA TYR A 144 -9.79 -13.68 4.64
C TYR A 144 -10.91 -14.61 5.13
N ARG A 145 -11.07 -14.68 6.46
CA ARG A 145 -12.08 -15.50 7.13
C ARG A 145 -12.90 -14.63 8.09
N PRO A 146 -13.72 -13.70 7.57
CA PRO A 146 -14.55 -12.90 8.44
C PRO A 146 -15.49 -13.83 9.24
N PRO A 147 -15.81 -13.50 10.51
CA PRO A 147 -16.72 -14.28 11.33
C PRO A 147 -18.03 -14.59 10.60
N LYS A 148 -18.73 -15.68 10.97
CA LYS A 148 -20.06 -15.97 10.37
C LYS A 148 -21.10 -14.96 10.85
N GLU A 149 -21.10 -14.68 12.15
CA GLU A 149 -22.00 -13.71 12.79
C GLU A 149 -21.32 -12.34 12.86
N LYS A 150 -22.12 -11.27 12.92
CA LYS A 150 -21.61 -9.89 13.00
C LYS A 150 -20.89 -9.69 14.33
N SER A 151 -19.63 -9.24 14.33
CA SER A 151 -18.86 -9.12 15.58
C SER A 151 -18.90 -7.72 16.23
N TYR A 152 -19.72 -6.81 15.70
CA TYR A 152 -19.85 -5.44 16.17
C TYR A 152 -21.32 -4.99 16.23
N GLU A 153 -21.63 -4.07 17.13
CA GLU A 153 -23.00 -3.60 17.38
C GLU A 153 -23.43 -2.46 16.44
N LYS A 154 -22.49 -1.64 15.96
CA LYS A 154 -22.78 -0.49 15.09
C LYS A 154 -23.57 -0.95 13.86
N ASP A 155 -24.69 -0.27 13.57
CA ASP A 155 -25.45 -0.51 12.35
C ASP A 155 -24.63 -0.13 11.12
N ASP A 156 -24.84 -0.88 10.04
CA ASP A 156 -24.21 -0.57 8.76
C ASP A 156 -24.89 0.67 8.15
N ILE A 157 -24.21 1.39 7.25
CA ILE A 157 -24.82 2.52 6.56
C ILE A 157 -26.02 2.06 5.72
N ASP A 158 -27.16 2.75 5.85
CA ASP A 158 -28.37 2.42 5.10
C ASP A 158 -28.22 2.83 3.63
N LEU A 159 -28.08 1.83 2.76
CA LEU A 159 -27.93 2.02 1.32
C LEU A 159 -29.23 2.46 0.63
N ASP A 160 -30.39 2.24 1.25
CA ASP A 160 -31.68 2.57 0.63
C ASP A 160 -31.87 4.09 0.50
N ILE A 161 -31.25 4.86 1.40
CA ILE A 161 -31.24 6.33 1.34
C ILE A 161 -30.61 6.83 0.04
N PHE A 162 -29.60 6.12 -0.48
CA PHE A 162 -28.85 6.50 -1.68
C PHE A 162 -29.48 6.02 -2.99
N LYS A 163 -30.61 5.31 -2.95
CA LYS A 163 -31.37 4.91 -4.15
C LYS A 163 -32.13 6.07 -4.79
N ARG A 164 -32.18 7.23 -4.13
CA ARG A 164 -32.79 8.46 -4.64
C ARG A 164 -31.74 9.57 -4.68
N PRO A 165 -31.90 10.57 -5.56
CA PRO A 165 -31.09 11.78 -5.49
C PRO A 165 -31.23 12.46 -4.12
N ILE A 166 -30.11 12.90 -3.57
CA ILE A 166 -30.02 13.62 -2.29
C ILE A 166 -29.19 14.90 -2.45
N SER A 167 -29.33 15.84 -1.52
CA SER A 167 -28.46 17.01 -1.53
C SER A 167 -27.04 16.66 -1.09
N VAL A 168 -26.05 17.42 -1.59
CA VAL A 168 -24.65 17.29 -1.17
C VAL A 168 -24.48 17.47 0.33
N VAL A 169 -25.23 18.39 0.96
CA VAL A 169 -25.20 18.57 2.43
C VAL A 169 -25.76 17.36 3.19
N GLU A 170 -26.85 16.77 2.70
CA GLU A 170 -27.43 15.55 3.30
C GLU A 170 -26.44 14.39 3.22
N PHE A 171 -25.79 14.22 2.06
CA PHE A 171 -24.75 13.19 1.88
C PHE A 171 -23.56 13.39 2.83
N LYS A 172 -22.96 14.58 2.85
CA LYS A 172 -21.82 14.90 3.74
C LYS A 172 -22.16 14.60 5.20
N ARG A 173 -23.36 14.99 5.65
CA ARG A 173 -23.86 14.75 7.01
C ARG A 173 -23.97 13.26 7.31
N LEU A 174 -24.61 12.47 6.43
CA LEU A 174 -24.78 11.03 6.62
C LEU A 174 -23.43 10.30 6.74
N ILE A 175 -22.48 10.62 5.87
CA ILE A 175 -21.13 10.04 5.91
C ILE A 175 -20.39 10.45 7.17
N GLN A 176 -20.45 11.72 7.56
CA GLN A 176 -19.76 12.23 8.75
C GLN A 176 -20.32 11.61 10.04
N GLU A 177 -21.65 11.54 10.18
CA GLU A 177 -22.30 10.90 11.33
C GLU A 177 -21.92 9.43 11.43
N HIS A 178 -21.95 8.70 10.31
CA HIS A 178 -21.60 7.28 10.31
C HIS A 178 -20.13 7.03 10.67
N LEU A 179 -19.19 7.85 10.19
CA LEU A 179 -17.76 7.69 10.50
C LEU A 179 -17.32 8.28 11.85
N SER A 180 -18.18 9.06 12.51
CA SER A 180 -17.83 9.67 13.78
C SER A 180 -17.50 8.59 14.82
N ILE A 181 -16.35 8.73 15.48
CA ILE A 181 -15.96 7.86 16.60
C ILE A 181 -16.41 8.56 17.88
N SER A 182 -17.59 8.19 18.37
CA SER A 182 -18.22 8.80 19.55
C SER A 182 -18.51 7.79 20.67
N SER A 183 -18.36 6.50 20.38
CA SER A 183 -18.67 5.40 21.29
C SER A 183 -17.67 4.24 21.16
N SER A 184 -17.69 3.34 22.14
CA SER A 184 -16.94 2.08 22.07
C SER A 184 -17.42 1.17 20.93
N SER A 185 -18.71 1.24 20.57
CA SER A 185 -19.27 0.50 19.44
C SER A 185 -18.63 0.93 18.11
N ASP A 186 -18.34 2.23 17.96
CA ASP A 186 -17.66 2.76 16.78
C ASP A 186 -16.22 2.23 16.67
N LEU A 187 -15.50 2.17 17.80
CA LEU A 187 -14.16 1.59 17.83
C LEU A 187 -14.19 0.09 17.50
N SER A 188 -15.15 -0.66 18.08
CA SER A 188 -15.35 -2.07 17.76
C SER A 188 -15.62 -2.30 16.28
N TYR A 189 -16.41 -1.42 15.64
CA TYR A 189 -16.67 -1.49 14.20
C TYR A 189 -15.40 -1.26 13.35
N ILE A 190 -14.57 -0.26 13.69
CA ILE A 190 -13.35 0.03 12.94
C ILE A 190 -12.35 -1.13 13.02
N HIS A 191 -12.25 -1.78 14.19
CA HIS A 191 -11.27 -2.84 14.45
C HIS A 191 -11.81 -4.27 14.23
N ALA A 192 -13.10 -4.43 13.97
CA ALA A 192 -13.69 -5.75 13.76
C ALA A 192 -13.19 -6.39 12.45
N PRO A 193 -12.91 -7.71 12.44
CA PRO A 193 -12.48 -8.43 11.24
C PRO A 193 -13.57 -8.47 10.15
N ASP A 194 -14.84 -8.30 10.52
CA ASP A 194 -15.93 -8.08 9.57
C ASP A 194 -16.48 -6.65 9.53
N GLY A 195 -15.80 -5.70 10.17
CA GLY A 195 -16.20 -4.30 10.28
C GLY A 195 -15.77 -3.43 9.10
N PHE A 196 -15.31 -2.21 9.39
CA PHE A 196 -15.09 -1.16 8.39
C PHE A 196 -14.24 -1.61 7.21
N PHE A 197 -13.15 -2.36 7.43
CA PHE A 197 -12.23 -2.81 6.38
C PHE A 197 -12.65 -4.11 5.66
N SER A 198 -13.77 -4.71 6.06
CA SER A 198 -14.25 -5.98 5.51
C SER A 198 -15.08 -5.81 4.23
N ASN A 199 -15.01 -6.80 3.35
CA ASN A 199 -15.88 -6.93 2.17
C ASN A 199 -17.10 -7.83 2.43
N LYS A 200 -17.29 -8.32 3.65
CA LYS A 200 -18.42 -9.22 4.01
C LYS A 200 -19.76 -8.50 3.87
N TYR A 201 -19.83 -7.25 4.34
CA TYR A 201 -21.03 -6.43 4.25
C TYR A 201 -20.88 -5.41 3.12
N ARG A 202 -21.85 -5.42 2.22
CA ARG A 202 -21.84 -4.57 1.02
C ARG A 202 -21.82 -3.08 1.34
N ALA A 203 -22.49 -2.68 2.42
CA ALA A 203 -22.50 -1.31 2.91
C ALA A 203 -21.09 -0.80 3.25
N ASN A 204 -20.27 -1.62 3.91
CA ASN A 204 -18.87 -1.27 4.21
C ASN A 204 -18.05 -1.11 2.93
N LYS A 205 -18.29 -1.97 1.93
CA LYS A 205 -17.64 -1.87 0.62
C LYS A 205 -17.96 -0.55 -0.09
N TYR A 206 -19.25 -0.21 -0.24
CA TYR A 206 -19.66 1.05 -0.86
C TYR A 206 -19.13 2.27 -0.11
N LEU A 207 -19.17 2.22 1.22
CA LEU A 207 -18.62 3.29 2.06
C LEU A 207 -17.15 3.53 1.73
N ARG A 208 -16.31 2.49 1.76
CA ARG A 208 -14.87 2.62 1.53
C ARG A 208 -14.49 2.96 0.09
N GLU A 209 -15.08 2.26 -0.87
CA GLU A 209 -14.60 2.26 -2.25
C GLU A 209 -15.25 3.36 -3.10
N GLU A 210 -16.41 3.88 -2.71
CA GLU A 210 -17.15 4.87 -3.50
C GLU A 210 -17.52 6.11 -2.66
N PHE A 211 -18.22 5.96 -1.54
CA PHE A 211 -18.81 7.10 -0.83
C PHE A 211 -17.76 7.99 -0.16
N LEU A 212 -16.74 7.41 0.47
CA LEU A 212 -15.65 8.20 1.06
C LEU A 212 -14.83 8.95 0.02
N PRO A 213 -14.39 8.32 -1.09
CA PRO A 213 -13.79 9.03 -2.21
C PRO A 213 -14.64 10.19 -2.74
N VAL A 214 -15.94 9.96 -2.96
CA VAL A 214 -16.87 10.99 -3.43
C VAL A 214 -16.99 12.12 -2.39
N ASN A 215 -17.10 11.80 -1.10
CA ASN A 215 -17.15 12.80 -0.04
C ASN A 215 -15.89 13.69 -0.03
N TYR A 216 -14.70 13.09 -0.16
CA TYR A 216 -13.45 13.86 -0.27
C TYR A 216 -13.42 14.72 -1.53
N PHE A 217 -13.93 14.23 -2.66
CA PHE A 217 -14.03 15.00 -3.90
C PHE A 217 -14.94 16.23 -3.72
N LEU A 218 -16.13 16.04 -3.15
CA LEU A 218 -17.09 17.12 -2.88
C LEU A 218 -16.47 18.21 -1.99
N MET A 219 -15.74 17.81 -0.95
CA MET A 219 -15.03 18.74 -0.06
C MET A 219 -13.91 19.49 -0.80
N LYS A 220 -13.07 18.76 -1.55
CA LYS A 220 -11.90 19.34 -2.25
C LYS A 220 -12.31 20.32 -3.34
N ARG A 221 -13.38 20.03 -4.08
CA ARG A 221 -13.91 20.87 -5.16
C ARG A 221 -14.89 21.94 -4.68
N SER A 222 -15.15 22.00 -3.37
CA SER A 222 -16.09 22.94 -2.77
C SER A 222 -17.45 22.93 -3.46
N ILE A 223 -17.95 21.73 -3.77
CA ILE A 223 -19.25 21.56 -4.42
C ILE A 223 -20.34 22.14 -3.52
N PRO A 224 -21.25 22.99 -4.06
CA PRO A 224 -22.30 23.63 -3.28
C PRO A 224 -23.19 22.61 -2.56
N ASP A 225 -23.58 22.96 -1.34
CA ASP A 225 -24.37 22.10 -0.47
C ASP A 225 -25.78 21.80 -0.99
N HIS A 226 -26.33 22.70 -1.81
CA HIS A 226 -27.63 22.54 -2.45
C HIS A 226 -27.59 21.70 -3.73
N ALA A 227 -26.40 21.41 -4.28
CA ALA A 227 -26.27 20.59 -5.48
C ALA A 227 -26.83 19.18 -5.21
N ILE A 228 -27.34 18.54 -6.26
CA ILE A 228 -27.95 17.22 -6.19
C ILE A 228 -26.91 16.16 -6.51
N LEU A 229 -26.76 15.19 -5.62
CA LEU A 229 -25.93 14.01 -5.77
C LEU A 229 -26.80 12.79 -6.03
N GLU A 230 -26.49 12.08 -7.11
CA GLU A 230 -27.05 10.77 -7.45
C GLU A 230 -25.92 9.74 -7.44
N LEU A 231 -26.08 8.66 -6.67
CA LEU A 231 -25.10 7.58 -6.55
C LEU A 231 -25.58 6.38 -7.36
N GLY A 232 -24.70 5.81 -8.17
CA GLY A 232 -25.09 4.84 -9.19
C GLY A 232 -25.39 3.42 -8.70
N THR A 233 -25.80 3.27 -7.43
CA THR A 233 -25.96 1.97 -6.75
C THR A 233 -26.64 0.92 -7.63
N GLU A 234 -25.89 -0.13 -7.99
CA GLU A 234 -26.26 -1.36 -8.73
C GLU A 234 -26.76 -1.23 -10.18
N LYS A 235 -27.32 -0.08 -10.60
CA LYS A 235 -28.06 0.02 -11.88
C LYS A 235 -27.47 1.03 -12.86
N GLU A 236 -26.80 2.05 -12.36
CA GLU A 236 -26.33 3.14 -13.22
C GLU A 236 -24.94 2.84 -13.75
N ASN A 237 -24.63 3.43 -14.91
CA ASN A 237 -23.34 3.26 -15.55
C ASN A 237 -22.32 4.31 -15.07
N PHE A 238 -22.48 4.88 -13.88
CA PHE A 238 -21.56 5.84 -13.24
C PHE A 238 -21.53 5.58 -11.73
N ASP A 239 -20.51 6.03 -11.02
CA ASP A 239 -20.43 5.83 -9.56
C ASP A 239 -21.08 7.00 -8.80
N ALA A 240 -20.86 8.24 -9.27
CA ALA A 240 -21.57 9.42 -8.77
C ALA A 240 -21.85 10.42 -9.89
N LYS A 241 -23.00 11.09 -9.79
CA LYS A 241 -23.38 12.20 -10.65
C LYS A 241 -23.81 13.38 -9.78
N ILE A 242 -23.26 14.56 -10.07
CA ILE A 242 -23.54 15.80 -9.37
C ILE A 242 -24.16 16.77 -10.37
N THR A 243 -25.33 17.30 -10.03
CA THR A 243 -26.03 18.32 -10.82
C THR A 243 -26.22 19.57 -9.98
N ASP A 244 -25.72 20.69 -10.50
CA ASP A 244 -25.92 22.02 -9.94
C ASP A 244 -26.68 22.87 -10.98
N ASP A 245 -27.99 22.98 -10.79
CA ASP A 245 -28.87 23.72 -11.69
C ASP A 245 -28.61 25.24 -11.63
N GLU A 246 -28.16 25.78 -10.50
CA GLU A 246 -27.88 27.21 -10.35
C GLU A 246 -26.69 27.63 -11.22
N ASN A 247 -25.66 26.78 -11.28
CA ASN A 247 -24.46 27.01 -12.07
C ASN A 247 -24.47 26.30 -13.44
N ASN A 248 -25.58 25.62 -13.79
CA ASN A 248 -25.72 24.80 -15.00
C ASN A 248 -24.53 23.85 -15.21
N GLN A 249 -24.13 23.17 -14.14
CA GLN A 249 -22.97 22.29 -14.10
C GLN A 249 -23.40 20.85 -13.83
N GLU A 250 -22.88 19.92 -14.63
CA GLU A 250 -23.01 18.49 -14.43
C GLU A 250 -21.62 17.86 -14.32
N ILE A 251 -21.39 17.05 -13.28
CA ILE A 251 -20.15 16.31 -13.07
C ILE A 251 -20.50 14.84 -12.92
N ILE A 252 -19.96 14.00 -13.79
CA ILE A 252 -20.05 12.54 -13.69
C ILE A 252 -18.70 12.02 -13.22
N ILE A 253 -18.70 11.18 -12.19
CA ILE A 253 -17.52 10.61 -11.55
C ILE A 253 -17.56 9.09 -11.74
N GLU A 254 -16.43 8.56 -12.19
CA GLU A 254 -16.12 7.13 -12.12
C GLU A 254 -15.03 6.93 -11.06
N VAL A 255 -15.21 5.96 -10.19
CA VAL A 255 -14.28 5.55 -9.16
C VAL A 255 -13.69 4.19 -9.51
N THR A 256 -12.40 4.03 -9.23
CA THR A 256 -11.72 2.75 -9.37
C THR A 256 -10.62 2.61 -8.34
N LEU A 257 -10.28 1.39 -7.99
CA LEU A 257 -9.19 1.11 -7.05
C LEU A 257 -7.90 0.82 -7.83
N GLY A 258 -6.87 1.62 -7.55
CA GLY A 258 -5.51 1.40 -7.99
C GLY A 258 -4.68 0.64 -6.96
N CYS A 259 -5.19 -0.48 -6.43
CA CYS A 259 -4.52 -1.24 -5.38
C CYS A 259 -3.79 -2.49 -5.93
N PRO A 260 -2.78 -3.02 -5.21
CA PRO A 260 -2.15 -4.30 -5.53
C PRO A 260 -3.14 -5.48 -5.57
N LYS A 261 -2.75 -6.58 -6.22
CA LYS A 261 -3.67 -7.69 -6.54
C LYS A 261 -4.29 -8.29 -5.28
N ASN A 262 -3.51 -8.28 -4.23
CA ASN A 262 -3.82 -8.98 -3.01
C ASN A 262 -4.04 -8.01 -1.84
N ASP A 263 -4.50 -6.81 -2.12
CA ASP A 263 -4.75 -5.78 -1.10
C ASP A 263 -5.65 -6.27 0.06
N TYR A 264 -6.65 -7.09 -0.26
CA TYR A 264 -7.52 -7.73 0.73
C TYR A 264 -6.77 -8.58 1.78
N LEU A 265 -5.54 -9.03 1.47
CA LEU A 265 -4.69 -9.75 2.40
C LEU A 265 -4.07 -8.82 3.44
N LEU A 266 -3.69 -7.60 3.09
CA LEU A 266 -3.08 -6.65 4.03
C LEU A 266 -3.97 -6.37 5.25
N HIS A 267 -5.28 -6.20 5.03
CA HIS A 267 -6.22 -5.99 6.12
C HIS A 267 -6.34 -7.18 7.09
N SER A 268 -6.25 -8.42 6.58
CA SER A 268 -6.18 -9.60 7.46
C SER A 268 -4.88 -9.62 8.28
N LEU A 269 -3.76 -9.25 7.65
CA LEU A 269 -2.44 -9.26 8.28
C LEU A 269 -2.34 -8.27 9.45
N ALA A 270 -2.89 -7.06 9.30
CA ALA A 270 -2.87 -6.03 10.34
C ALA A 270 -3.61 -6.46 11.63
N SER A 271 -4.61 -7.34 11.52
CA SER A 271 -5.33 -7.88 12.69
C SER A 271 -4.55 -8.97 13.45
N GLU A 272 -3.53 -9.56 12.82
CA GLU A 272 -2.75 -10.66 13.40
C GLU A 272 -1.44 -10.17 14.04
N THR A 273 -0.95 -8.97 13.71
CA THR A 273 0.26 -8.41 14.34
C THR A 273 -0.04 -7.81 15.71
N HIS A 274 0.48 -8.42 16.78
CA HIS A 274 0.27 -7.95 18.16
C HIS A 274 1.29 -6.88 18.61
N ASP A 275 2.41 -6.77 17.90
CA ASP A 275 3.56 -5.93 18.24
C ASP A 275 3.84 -4.81 17.21
N GLY A 276 2.96 -4.67 16.20
CA GLY A 276 3.09 -3.67 15.13
C GLY A 276 4.23 -3.93 14.15
N THR A 277 4.90 -5.10 14.19
CA THR A 277 5.95 -5.46 13.22
C THR A 277 5.54 -6.69 12.43
N PHE A 278 5.48 -6.56 11.10
CA PHE A 278 5.19 -7.71 10.25
C PHE A 278 6.35 -8.72 10.26
N PRO A 279 6.07 -10.04 10.28
CA PRO A 279 7.11 -11.06 10.10
C PRO A 279 7.88 -10.89 8.78
N LEU A 280 9.14 -11.34 8.73
CA LEU A 280 10.02 -11.22 7.56
C LEU A 280 9.35 -11.67 6.25
N LYS A 281 8.72 -12.84 6.28
CA LYS A 281 8.06 -13.43 5.10
C LYS A 281 6.89 -12.55 4.63
N THR A 282 6.15 -11.97 5.56
CA THR A 282 5.06 -11.04 5.29
C THR A 282 5.58 -9.73 4.71
N MET A 283 6.63 -9.13 5.29
CA MET A 283 7.22 -7.90 4.75
C MET A 283 7.76 -8.08 3.33
N ALA A 284 8.42 -9.21 3.06
CA ALA A 284 8.92 -9.50 1.72
C ALA A 284 7.81 -9.68 0.68
N TYR A 285 6.68 -10.24 1.11
CA TYR A 285 5.48 -10.32 0.29
C TYR A 285 4.85 -8.94 0.04
N LEU A 286 4.66 -8.13 1.08
CA LEU A 286 4.10 -6.78 0.97
C LEU A 286 4.95 -5.90 0.05
N LYS A 287 6.27 -6.00 0.15
CA LYS A 287 7.20 -5.31 -0.76
C LYS A 287 6.94 -5.65 -2.22
N GLN A 288 6.69 -6.91 -2.56
CA GLN A 288 6.35 -7.30 -3.93
C GLN A 288 5.03 -6.68 -4.40
N GLU A 289 4.04 -6.55 -3.52
CA GLU A 289 2.78 -5.88 -3.84
C GLU A 289 2.97 -4.37 -4.05
N THR A 290 3.73 -3.70 -3.18
CA THR A 290 4.06 -2.26 -3.29
C THR A 290 4.77 -1.94 -4.62
N ASP A 291 5.70 -2.80 -5.06
CA ASP A 291 6.40 -2.64 -6.34
C ASP A 291 5.49 -2.67 -7.57
N THR A 292 4.27 -3.21 -7.43
CA THR A 292 3.31 -3.28 -8.52
C THR A 292 2.35 -2.09 -8.56
N LEU A 293 2.40 -1.18 -7.59
CA LEU A 293 1.40 -0.12 -7.42
C LEU A 293 1.20 0.71 -8.69
N ALA A 294 2.27 1.26 -9.27
CA ALA A 294 2.18 2.08 -10.48
C ALA A 294 1.58 1.32 -11.67
N ALA A 295 1.95 0.03 -11.83
CA ALA A 295 1.38 -0.82 -12.86
C ALA A 295 -0.11 -1.12 -12.63
N ARG A 296 -0.54 -1.21 -11.36
CA ARG A 296 -1.94 -1.45 -10.98
C ARG A 296 -2.81 -0.22 -11.21
N VAL A 297 -2.32 0.97 -10.83
CA VAL A 297 -2.96 2.24 -11.15
C VAL A 297 -3.10 2.42 -12.66
N THR A 298 -2.02 2.17 -13.41
CA THR A 298 -2.03 2.21 -14.89
C THR A 298 -3.11 1.28 -15.45
N LYS A 299 -3.13 0.02 -14.99
CA LYS A 299 -4.13 -0.94 -15.43
C LYS A 299 -5.56 -0.49 -15.10
N ALA A 300 -5.81 0.01 -13.90
CA ALA A 300 -7.13 0.49 -13.50
C ALA A 300 -7.63 1.63 -14.40
N ILE A 301 -6.72 2.50 -14.87
CA ILE A 301 -7.04 3.56 -15.83
C ILE A 301 -7.37 2.97 -17.22
N GLU A 302 -6.51 2.09 -17.74
CA GLU A 302 -6.71 1.46 -19.06
C GLU A 302 -8.01 0.64 -19.10
N ASP A 303 -8.30 -0.13 -18.05
CA ASP A 303 -9.55 -0.91 -17.92
C ASP A 303 -10.79 0.01 -17.99
N LYS A 304 -10.69 1.29 -17.56
CA LYS A 304 -11.77 2.28 -17.67
C LYS A 304 -11.77 2.99 -19.03
N HIS A 305 -10.64 3.16 -19.70
CA HIS A 305 -10.62 3.62 -21.10
C HIS A 305 -11.31 2.62 -22.03
N ASP A 306 -11.09 1.31 -21.81
CA ASP A 306 -11.67 0.23 -22.62
C ASP A 306 -13.20 0.21 -22.60
N LYS A 307 -13.82 0.78 -21.55
CA LYS A 307 -15.29 0.95 -21.47
C LYS A 307 -15.86 1.94 -22.49
N ASN A 308 -15.02 2.79 -23.10
CA ASN A 308 -15.40 3.71 -24.18
C ASN A 308 -16.68 4.54 -23.89
N TYR A 309 -16.71 5.17 -22.71
CA TYR A 309 -17.78 6.09 -22.32
C TYR A 309 -18.05 7.14 -23.41
N GLN A 310 -19.32 7.44 -23.68
CA GLN A 310 -19.72 8.42 -24.69
C GLN A 310 -19.83 9.83 -24.11
N ASP A 311 -20.08 9.91 -22.81
CA ASP A 311 -20.17 11.10 -21.99
C ASP A 311 -18.80 11.50 -21.40
N LYS A 312 -18.72 12.75 -20.92
CA LYS A 312 -17.53 13.33 -20.30
C LYS A 312 -17.57 13.11 -18.79
N ARG A 313 -16.51 12.51 -18.24
CA ARG A 313 -16.45 12.09 -16.83
C ARG A 313 -15.10 12.38 -16.19
N ILE A 314 -15.07 12.54 -14.88
CA ILE A 314 -13.83 12.51 -14.09
C ILE A 314 -13.57 11.07 -13.67
N LEU A 315 -12.36 10.57 -13.90
CA LEU A 315 -11.92 9.29 -13.34
C LEU A 315 -11.12 9.55 -12.06
N MET A 316 -11.58 8.97 -10.96
CA MET A 316 -10.89 8.98 -9.67
C MET A 316 -10.31 7.59 -9.38
N VAL A 317 -8.99 7.50 -9.35
CA VAL A 317 -8.25 6.29 -8.99
C VAL A 317 -7.87 6.37 -7.52
N VAL A 318 -8.50 5.54 -6.70
CA VAL A 318 -8.30 5.49 -5.25
C VAL A 318 -7.15 4.54 -4.94
N VAL A 319 -6.14 5.04 -4.24
CA VAL A 319 -4.99 4.29 -3.76
C VAL A 319 -5.04 4.22 -2.23
N PRO A 320 -5.06 3.01 -1.65
CA PRO A 320 -5.02 2.84 -0.20
C PRO A 320 -3.74 3.48 0.39
N SER A 321 -3.89 4.14 1.53
CA SER A 321 -2.82 4.88 2.20
C SER A 321 -1.62 4.00 2.57
N GLU A 322 -1.87 2.72 2.77
CA GLU A 322 -0.94 1.69 3.16
C GLU A 322 0.17 1.45 2.12
N TYR A 323 -0.09 1.76 0.84
CA TYR A 323 0.90 1.64 -0.24
C TYR A 323 1.59 2.97 -0.58
N THR A 324 1.24 4.04 0.14
CA THR A 324 1.76 5.39 -0.12
C THR A 324 2.66 5.90 1.00
N TYR A 325 3.16 5.00 1.87
CA TYR A 325 4.00 5.32 3.03
C TYR A 325 3.46 6.53 3.78
N GLN A 326 2.22 6.43 4.31
CA GLN A 326 1.54 7.52 5.03
C GLN A 326 1.20 8.77 4.20
N GLY A 327 1.34 8.71 2.87
CA GLY A 327 0.98 9.81 1.98
C GLY A 327 2.13 10.80 1.73
N GLU A 328 3.37 10.33 1.84
CA GLU A 328 4.58 11.08 1.51
C GLU A 328 4.56 11.52 0.04
N GLU A 329 4.59 12.83 -0.18
CA GLU A 329 4.34 13.42 -1.50
C GLU A 329 5.42 13.06 -2.51
N TYR A 330 6.69 13.03 -2.10
CA TYR A 330 7.80 12.68 -3.00
C TYR A 330 7.74 11.22 -3.50
N ILE A 331 7.19 10.31 -2.69
CA ILE A 331 6.94 8.92 -3.10
C ILE A 331 5.78 8.86 -4.10
N ILE A 332 4.70 9.61 -3.81
CA ILE A 332 3.51 9.65 -4.67
C ILE A 332 3.84 10.26 -6.03
N GLU A 333 4.63 11.33 -6.09
CA GLU A 333 5.02 11.98 -7.36
C GLU A 333 5.79 11.02 -8.27
N GLU A 334 6.68 10.18 -7.73
CA GLU A 334 7.35 9.15 -8.53
C GLU A 334 6.33 8.14 -9.11
N VAL A 335 5.37 7.68 -8.31
CA VAL A 335 4.29 6.80 -8.79
C VAL A 335 3.47 7.49 -9.89
N ILE A 336 3.16 8.78 -9.73
CA ILE A 336 2.45 9.59 -10.72
C ILE A 336 3.22 9.64 -12.03
N ASP A 337 4.52 9.90 -11.99
CA ASP A 337 5.35 10.01 -13.19
C ASP A 337 5.41 8.69 -13.96
N GLU A 338 5.57 7.56 -13.27
CA GLU A 338 5.53 6.24 -13.91
C GLU A 338 4.15 5.91 -14.51
N VAL A 339 3.06 6.26 -13.82
CA VAL A 339 1.70 6.10 -14.35
C VAL A 339 1.49 6.99 -15.56
N ARG A 340 1.95 8.24 -15.50
CA ARG A 340 1.85 9.20 -16.62
C ARG A 340 2.57 8.68 -17.84
N ASP A 341 3.77 8.12 -17.67
CA ASP A 341 4.56 7.55 -18.75
C ASP A 341 3.96 6.26 -19.33
N SER A 342 3.25 5.49 -18.51
CA SER A 342 2.74 4.16 -18.88
C SER A 342 1.33 4.15 -19.49
N VAL A 343 0.44 5.07 -19.09
CA VAL A 343 -0.93 5.14 -19.64
C VAL A 343 -0.90 5.65 -21.08
N LYS A 344 -1.43 4.85 -22.00
CA LYS A 344 -1.34 5.03 -23.45
C LYS A 344 -2.18 6.18 -23.95
N LEU A 345 -3.44 6.23 -23.52
CA LEU A 345 -4.41 7.23 -23.98
C LEU A 345 -4.34 8.53 -23.17
N LYS A 346 -3.42 8.63 -22.21
CA LYS A 346 -3.31 9.74 -21.25
C LYS A 346 -4.68 9.97 -20.61
N LYS A 347 -5.31 11.12 -20.88
CA LYS A 347 -6.66 11.47 -20.44
C LYS A 347 -7.78 10.67 -21.12
N GLY A 348 -7.61 10.27 -22.38
CA GLY A 348 -8.66 9.63 -23.17
C GLY A 348 -9.93 10.50 -23.28
N ASN A 349 -11.11 9.92 -23.05
CA ASN A 349 -12.38 10.64 -23.06
C ASN A 349 -12.73 11.33 -21.71
N PHE A 350 -11.96 11.08 -20.65
CA PHE A 350 -12.21 11.71 -19.35
C PHE A 350 -11.98 13.23 -19.40
N THR A 351 -12.64 13.99 -18.54
CA THR A 351 -12.41 15.44 -18.33
C THR A 351 -11.26 15.71 -17.39
N GLU A 352 -10.92 14.75 -16.54
CA GLU A 352 -9.73 14.74 -15.70
C GLU A 352 -9.53 13.29 -15.22
N ILE A 353 -8.28 12.90 -15.03
CA ILE A 353 -7.95 11.69 -14.27
C ILE A 353 -7.20 12.13 -13.01
N ILE A 354 -7.75 11.80 -11.85
CA ILE A 354 -7.18 12.14 -10.54
C ILE A 354 -6.87 10.89 -9.75
N MET A 355 -5.82 10.94 -8.95
CA MET A 355 -5.46 9.93 -7.98
C MET A 355 -5.79 10.43 -6.57
N LEU A 356 -6.47 9.61 -5.78
CA LEU A 356 -6.78 9.87 -4.38
C LEU A 356 -5.91 8.98 -3.51
N CYS A 357 -4.96 9.57 -2.78
CA CYS A 357 -4.10 8.89 -1.82
C CYS A 357 -4.47 9.36 -0.41
N GLY A 358 -5.11 8.49 0.37
CA GLY A 358 -5.71 8.87 1.65
C GLY A 358 -6.79 9.96 1.46
N LYS A 359 -6.49 11.20 1.86
CA LYS A 359 -7.38 12.37 1.69
C LYS A 359 -6.86 13.41 0.70
N LYS A 360 -5.72 13.13 0.04
CA LYS A 360 -5.05 14.05 -0.89
C LYS A 360 -5.35 13.67 -2.33
N PHE A 361 -5.60 14.69 -3.16
CA PHE A 361 -5.84 14.52 -4.59
C PHE A 361 -4.64 14.98 -5.39
N PHE A 362 -4.27 14.17 -6.38
CA PHE A 362 -3.20 14.46 -7.33
C PHE A 362 -3.76 14.32 -8.75
N THR A 363 -3.52 15.30 -9.62
CA THR A 363 -3.99 15.23 -11.01
C THR A 363 -3.01 14.43 -11.84
N LEU A 364 -3.48 13.39 -12.53
CA LEU A 364 -2.69 12.61 -13.48
C LEU A 364 -2.73 13.24 -14.89
N PHE A 365 -3.94 13.54 -15.40
CA PHE A 365 -4.19 14.03 -16.77
C PHE A 365 -5.39 14.97 -16.93
#